data_AF-A0A1I1DF60-F1
#
_entry.id   AF-A0A1I1DF60-F1
#
_cell.length_a   1.000
_cell.length_b   1.000
_cell.length_c   1.000
_cell.angle_alpha   90.00
_cell.angle_beta   90.00
_cell.angle_gamma   90.00
#
_symmetry.space_group_name_H-M   'P 1'
#
loop_
_entity.id
_entity.type
_entity.pdbx_description
1 polymer ?
#
loop_
_entity_poly.entity_id
_entity_poly.type
_entity_poly.pdbx_seq_one_letter_code
_entity_poly.pdbx_strand_id
1 'polypeptide(L)'
;MSIAIYVAVMAGVTYLIRMVPFTFFRKKITSRFWLSFLHYIPYAVLSAMTMPAIFYSTGSTVTAAAGTIVALVMAYFELPLIAVALGASAAAFIAGLII
;
A
#
# COMPACT_ATOMS: atom_id res chain seq x y z
N MET A 1 -11.68 -2.56 -31.64
CA MET A 1 -12.11 -3.17 -30.37
C MET A 1 -12.07 -2.08 -29.30
N SER A 2 -13.23 -1.49 -28.99
CA SER A 2 -13.32 -0.16 -28.38
C SER A 2 -13.02 -0.19 -26.88
N ILE A 3 -12.15 0.71 -26.43
CA ILE A 3 -11.75 0.94 -25.01
C ILE A 3 -12.97 0.96 -24.07
N ALA A 4 -14.12 1.44 -24.54
CA ALA A 4 -15.39 1.43 -23.81
C ALA A 4 -15.82 0.05 -23.29
N ILE A 5 -15.58 -1.03 -24.04
CA ILE A 5 -15.94 -2.40 -23.61
C ILE A 5 -15.02 -2.84 -22.47
N TYR A 6 -13.73 -2.55 -22.55
CA TYR A 6 -12.78 -2.85 -21.47
C TYR A 6 -13.12 -2.09 -20.19
N VAL A 7 -13.49 -0.81 -20.30
CA VAL A 7 -13.92 0.00 -19.14
C VAL A 7 -15.20 -0.55 -18.52
N ALA A 8 -16.20 -0.94 -19.34
CA ALA A 8 -17.44 -1.52 -18.85
C ALA A 8 -17.21 -2.86 -18.12
N VAL A 9 -16.37 -3.74 -18.68
CA VAL A 9 -16.01 -5.01 -18.05
C VAL A 9 -15.23 -4.80 -16.76
N MET A 10 -14.25 -3.89 -16.77
CA MET A 10 -13.47 -3.55 -15.57
C MET A 10 -14.37 -2.99 -14.46
N ALA A 11 -15.29 -2.09 -14.80
CA ALA A 11 -16.26 -1.54 -13.85
C ALA A 11 -17.17 -2.64 -13.28
N GLY A 12 -17.70 -3.52 -14.14
CA GLY A 12 -18.54 -4.65 -13.72
C GLY A 12 -17.82 -5.58 -12.75
N VAL A 13 -16.61 -6.03 -13.10
CA VAL A 13 -15.81 -6.95 -12.27
C VAL A 13 -15.43 -6.30 -10.94
N THR A 14 -14.96 -5.05 -10.96
CA THR A 14 -14.54 -4.34 -9.73
C THR A 14 -15.72 -4.13 -8.78
N TYR A 15 -16.88 -3.78 -9.32
CA TYR A 15 -18.08 -3.55 -8.54
C TYR A 15 -18.62 -4.86 -7.95
N LEU A 16 -18.63 -5.94 -8.73
CA LEU A 16 -19.07 -7.25 -8.28
C LEU A 16 -18.19 -7.79 -7.15
N ILE A 17 -16.86 -7.74 -7.30
CA ILE A 17 -15.90 -8.22 -6.29
C ILE A 17 -16.01 -7.40 -4.99
N ARG A 18 -16.32 -6.09 -5.07
CA ARG A 18 -16.54 -5.26 -3.88
C ARG A 18 -17.91 -5.49 -3.23
N MET A 19 -18.97 -5.69 -4.02
CA MET A 19 -20.35 -5.90 -3.54
C MET A 19 -20.59 -7.28 -2.93
N VAL A 20 -19.93 -8.31 -3.46
CA VAL A 20 -20.06 -9.70 -3.01
C VAL A 20 -19.70 -9.88 -1.52
N PRO A 21 -18.54 -9.40 -1.01
CA PRO A 21 -18.21 -9.55 0.41
C PRO A 21 -19.22 -8.83 1.30
N PHE A 22 -19.69 -7.63 0.93
CA PHE A 22 -20.70 -6.90 1.73
C PHE A 22 -22.08 -7.57 1.72
N THR A 23 -22.44 -8.26 0.64
CA THR A 23 -23.76 -8.90 0.52
C THR A 23 -23.79 -10.29 1.14
N PHE A 24 -22.69 -11.04 1.08
CA PHE A 24 -22.60 -12.42 1.57
C PHE A 24 -22.26 -12.48 3.08
N PHE A 25 -21.44 -11.56 3.60
CA PHE A 25 -21.08 -11.49 5.03
C PHE A 25 -22.10 -10.73 5.90
N ARG A 26 -23.41 -10.87 5.64
CA ARG A 26 -24.46 -10.30 6.50
C ARG A 26 -24.70 -11.06 7.82
N LYS A 27 -24.00 -12.17 8.08
CA LYS A 27 -24.07 -12.83 9.40
C LYS A 27 -23.03 -12.19 10.33
N LYS A 28 -23.48 -11.68 11.49
CA LYS A 28 -22.60 -11.27 12.59
C LYS A 28 -21.56 -12.37 12.81
N ILE A 29 -20.30 -12.08 12.52
CA ILE A 29 -19.21 -12.99 12.79
C ILE A 29 -19.06 -13.02 14.33
N THR A 30 -19.61 -14.05 14.97
CA THR A 30 -19.64 -14.19 16.44
C THR A 30 -18.33 -14.71 17.04
N SER A 31 -17.34 -15.06 16.20
CA SER A 31 -16.05 -15.56 16.66
C SER A 31 -14.98 -14.48 16.61
N ARG A 32 -14.39 -14.19 17.78
CA ARG A 32 -13.28 -13.24 17.99
C ARG A 32 -12.10 -13.47 17.05
N PHE A 33 -11.88 -14.72 16.60
CA PHE A 33 -10.80 -15.11 15.70
C PHE A 33 -10.96 -14.51 14.30
N TRP A 34 -12.14 -14.66 13.68
CA TRP A 34 -12.39 -14.16 12.32
C TRP A 34 -12.44 -12.64 12.24
N LEU A 35 -12.96 -11.98 13.29
CA LEU A 35 -12.95 -10.51 13.37
C LEU A 35 -11.53 -9.97 13.52
N SER A 36 -10.73 -10.58 14.41
CA SER A 36 -9.32 -10.20 14.57
C SER A 36 -8.53 -10.46 13.29
N PHE A 37 -8.73 -11.62 12.66
CA PHE A 37 -8.07 -11.98 11.41
C PHE A 37 -8.39 -10.98 10.29
N LEU A 38 -9.69 -10.67 10.08
CA LEU A 38 -10.09 -9.73 9.04
C LEU A 38 -9.64 -8.28 9.31
N HIS A 39 -9.47 -7.89 10.57
CA HIS A 39 -8.92 -6.57 10.92
C HIS A 39 -7.40 -6.49 10.69
N TYR A 40 -6.65 -7.57 10.92
CA TYR A 40 -5.19 -7.59 10.72
C TYR A 40 -4.76 -7.86 9.27
N ILE A 41 -5.57 -8.55 8.46
CA ILE A 41 -5.27 -8.83 7.05
C ILE A 41 -4.92 -7.56 6.26
N PRO A 42 -5.72 -6.48 6.25
CA PRO A 42 -5.43 -5.30 5.44
C PRO A 42 -4.07 -4.67 5.76
N TYR A 43 -3.73 -4.57 7.05
CA TYR A 43 -2.44 -4.00 7.48
C TYR A 43 -1.27 -4.90 7.12
N ALA A 44 -1.42 -6.22 7.28
CA ALA A 44 -0.40 -7.19 6.91
C ALA A 44 -0.16 -7.18 5.38
N VAL A 45 -1.24 -7.16 4.60
CA VAL A 45 -1.17 -7.09 3.13
C VAL A 45 -0.58 -5.77 2.67
N LEU A 46 -1.00 -4.63 3.24
CA LEU A 46 -0.43 -3.33 2.91
C LEU A 46 1.08 -3.29 3.16
N SER A 47 1.51 -3.80 4.32
CA SER A 47 2.93 -3.89 4.68
C SER A 47 3.71 -4.83 3.75
N ALA A 48 3.12 -5.97 3.39
CA ALA A 48 3.71 -6.93 2.47
C ALA A 48 3.83 -6.40 1.03
N MET A 49 2.96 -5.46 0.62
CA MET A 49 3.06 -4.80 -0.67
C MET A 49 4.09 -3.67 -0.67
N THR A 50 4.23 -2.94 0.44
CA THR A 50 5.12 -1.76 0.51
C THR A 50 6.58 -2.12 0.82
N MET A 51 6.83 -2.99 1.81
CA MET A 51 8.19 -3.35 2.23
C MET A 51 9.11 -3.82 1.09
N PRO A 52 8.71 -4.77 0.23
CA PRO A 52 9.56 -5.18 -0.89
C PRO A 52 9.68 -4.07 -1.95
N ALA A 53 8.58 -3.39 -2.29
CA ALA A 53 8.56 -2.38 -3.34
C ALA A 53 9.49 -1.20 -3.04
N ILE A 54 9.60 -0.81 -1.76
CA ILE A 54 10.48 0.29 -1.34
C ILE A 54 11.96 -0.01 -1.66
N PHE A 55 12.42 -1.25 -1.44
CA PHE A 55 13.81 -1.63 -1.72
C PHE A 55 14.13 -1.78 -3.21
N TYR A 56 13.15 -2.13 -4.04
CA TYR A 56 13.33 -2.30 -5.48
C TYR A 56 13.06 -1.04 -6.31
N SER A 57 12.49 0.01 -5.72
CA SER A 57 12.06 1.23 -6.43
C SER A 57 13.19 2.05 -7.06
N THR A 58 14.41 1.98 -6.54
CA THR A 58 15.49 2.94 -6.91
C THR A 58 16.64 2.30 -7.68
N GLY A 59 16.59 0.99 -7.98
CA GLY A 59 17.65 0.29 -8.72
C GLY A 59 18.98 0.08 -7.97
N SER A 60 19.21 0.82 -6.88
CA SER A 60 20.31 0.63 -5.92
C SER A 60 19.74 0.43 -4.51
N THR A 61 20.12 -0.68 -3.87
CA THR A 61 19.67 -1.03 -2.51
C THR A 61 20.08 0.04 -1.48
N VAL A 62 21.17 0.76 -1.72
CA VAL A 62 21.72 1.76 -0.81
C VAL A 62 20.87 3.04 -0.79
N THR A 63 20.41 3.49 -1.96
CA THR A 63 19.60 4.71 -2.09
C THR A 63 18.18 4.47 -1.60
N ALA A 64 17.65 3.27 -1.86
CA ALA A 64 16.38 2.83 -1.30
C ALA A 64 16.42 2.77 0.23
N ALA A 65 17.45 2.14 0.83
CA ALA A 65 17.61 2.07 2.28
C ALA A 65 17.69 3.45 2.95
N ALA A 66 18.39 4.41 2.33
CA ALA A 66 18.44 5.79 2.81
C ALA A 66 17.04 6.44 2.83
N GLY A 67 16.26 6.28 1.75
CA GLY A 67 14.87 6.73 1.69
C GLY A 67 13.98 6.09 2.75
N THR A 68 14.14 4.77 3.00
CA THR A 68 13.37 4.04 4.03
C THR A 68 13.68 4.53 5.44
N ILE A 69 14.96 4.77 5.76
CA ILE A 69 15.37 5.29 7.08
C ILE A 69 14.76 6.67 7.30
N VAL A 70 14.84 7.55 6.31
CA VAL A 70 14.25 8.89 6.39
C VAL A 70 12.73 8.81 6.55
N ALA A 71 12.06 7.93 5.80
CA ALA A 71 10.62 7.70 5.95
C ALA A 71 10.25 7.20 7.36
N LEU A 72 11.02 6.25 7.92
CA LEU A 72 10.81 5.71 9.27
C LEU A 72 10.99 6.78 10.34
N VAL A 73 12.05 7.59 10.24
CA VAL A 73 12.32 8.67 11.19
C VAL A 73 11.19 9.69 11.15
N MET A 74 10.77 10.14 9.96
CA MET A 74 9.67 11.10 9.86
C MET A 74 8.32 10.52 10.30
N ALA A 75 8.05 9.24 9.98
CA ALA A 75 6.84 8.56 10.43
C ALA A 75 6.80 8.41 11.96
N TYR A 76 7.95 8.22 12.61
CA TYR A 76 8.05 8.16 14.07
C TYR A 76 7.67 9.49 14.74
N PHE A 77 7.89 10.62 14.07
CA PHE A 77 7.48 11.94 14.55
C PHE A 77 5.99 12.27 14.25
N GLU A 78 5.19 11.27 13.85
CA GLU A 78 3.75 11.42 13.52
C GLU A 78 3.48 12.55 12.50
N LEU A 79 4.45 12.80 11.60
CA LEU A 79 4.36 13.82 10.56
C LEU A 79 3.28 13.44 9.51
N PRO A 80 2.68 14.45 8.84
CA PRO A 80 1.65 14.18 7.83
C PRO A 80 2.22 13.35 6.68
N LEU A 81 1.41 12.43 6.15
CA LEU A 81 1.81 11.47 5.10
C LEU A 81 2.48 12.14 3.89
N ILE A 82 2.00 13.32 3.51
CA ILE A 82 2.56 14.11 2.41
C ILE A 82 4.00 14.56 2.71
N ALA A 83 4.28 14.99 3.95
CA ALA A 83 5.63 15.40 4.35
C ALA A 83 6.59 14.21 4.39
N VAL A 84 6.14 13.06 4.91
CA VAL A 84 6.93 11.81 4.91
C VAL A 84 7.24 11.37 3.49
N ALA A 85 6.27 11.40 2.58
CA ALA A 85 6.45 11.01 1.18
C ALA A 85 7.42 11.95 0.44
N LEU A 86 7.29 13.27 0.63
CA LEU A 86 8.21 14.25 0.05
C LEU A 86 9.63 14.11 0.61
N GLY A 87 9.75 13.90 1.92
CA GLY A 87 11.04 13.71 2.58
C GLY A 87 11.76 12.44 2.15
N ALA A 88 11.05 11.32 2.08
CA ALA A 88 11.59 10.04 1.61
C ALA A 88 12.02 10.08 0.15
N SER A 89 11.20 10.69 -0.73
CA SER A 89 11.52 10.83 -2.15
C SER A 89 12.68 11.80 -2.39
N ALA A 90 12.75 12.91 -1.67
CA ALA A 90 13.89 13.84 -1.73
C ALA A 90 15.17 13.17 -1.23
N ALA A 91 15.12 12.41 -0.14
CA ALA A 91 16.28 11.68 0.37
C ALA A 91 16.76 10.59 -0.59
N ALA A 92 15.85 9.82 -1.17
CA ALA A 92 16.18 8.81 -2.19
C ALA A 92 16.78 9.46 -3.45
N PHE A 93 16.27 10.62 -3.86
CA PHE A 93 16.79 11.38 -5.01
C PHE A 93 18.19 11.92 -4.75
N ILE A 94 18.44 12.53 -3.58
CA ILE A 94 19.76 13.04 -3.20
C ILE A 94 20.76 11.87 -3.08
N ALA A 95 20.35 10.76 -2.46
CA ALA A 95 21.20 9.58 -2.35
C ALA A 95 21.56 8.98 -3.72
N GLY A 96 20.60 8.95 -4.65
CA GLY A 96 20.83 8.53 -6.04
C GLY A 96 21.56 9.54 -6.92
N LEU A 97 21.74 10.79 -6.48
CA LEU A 97 22.59 11.76 -7.16
C LEU A 97 24.07 11.63 -6.75
N ILE A 98 24.31 11.08 -5.56
CA ILE A 98 25.65 10.91 -4.97
C ILE A 98 26.31 9.59 -5.41
N ILE A 99 25.51 8.60 -5.81
CA ILE A 99 25.91 7.25 -6.27
C ILE A 99 25.66 7.14 -7.77
#